data_AF-A0A950D5X0-F1
#
_entry.id   AF-A0A950D5X0-F1
#
_cell.length_a   1.000
_cell.length_b   1.000
_cell.length_c   1.000
_cell.angle_alpha   90.00
_cell.angle_beta   90.00
_cell.angle_gamma   90.00
#
_symmetry.space_group_name_H-M   'P 1'
#
loop_
_entity.id
_entity.type
_entity.pdbx_description
1 polymer ?
#
loop_
_entity_poly.entity_id
_entity_poly.type
_entity_poly.pdbx_seq_one_letter_code
_entity_poly.pdbx_strand_id
1 'polypeptide(L)'
;MTFNPDSFLASLRLCVRFLCPGCDNSPVGLRIFSLRIPGLILAGFIALTAAYGEETEPPWANSVTTGKGAGKFPPAPTVHLTYRFGWSGITAAEAEVRLVNKDGITKTTASGGTTGFARTLFKCDVDHECVSQRESLIPIHIVQDEKYANQNVHTTI
;
A
#
# COMPACT_ATOMS: atom_id res chain seq x y z
N MET A 1 -2.31 26.70 15.64
CA MET A 1 -2.15 25.53 14.75
C MET A 1 -2.80 24.35 15.44
N THR A 2 -4.02 23.98 15.03
CA THR A 2 -4.75 22.84 15.57
C THR A 2 -4.19 21.57 14.95
N PHE A 3 -3.62 20.69 15.78
CA PHE A 3 -3.08 19.40 15.37
C PHE A 3 -4.25 18.45 15.07
N ASN A 4 -4.39 18.03 13.81
CA ASN A 4 -5.36 17.01 13.43
C ASN A 4 -4.63 15.65 13.34
N PRO A 5 -4.91 14.71 14.27
CA PRO A 5 -4.24 13.42 14.33
C PRO A 5 -4.48 12.55 13.08
N ASP A 6 -5.64 12.68 12.45
CA ASP A 6 -5.96 11.93 11.23
C ASP A 6 -5.07 12.38 10.07
N SER A 7 -4.67 13.65 10.03
CA SER A 7 -3.78 14.20 9.01
C SER A 7 -2.34 13.69 9.16
N PHE A 8 -1.89 13.44 10.39
CA PHE A 8 -0.54 12.91 10.66
C PHE A 8 -0.45 11.42 10.31
N LEU A 9 -1.45 10.64 10.72
CA LEU A 9 -1.55 9.23 10.34
C LEU A 9 -1.74 9.09 8.81
N ALA A 10 -2.52 9.97 8.19
CA ALA A 10 -2.63 10.04 6.74
C ALA A 10 -1.28 10.39 6.08
N SER A 11 -0.46 11.25 6.67
CA SER A 11 0.87 11.58 6.14
C SER A 11 1.86 10.41 6.23
N LEU A 12 1.84 9.65 7.33
CA LEU A 12 2.62 8.40 7.46
C LEU A 12 2.15 7.35 6.45
N ARG A 13 0.83 7.18 6.30
CA ARG A 13 0.25 6.31 5.26
C ARG A 13 0.55 6.80 3.85
N LEU A 14 0.55 8.11 3.60
CA LEU A 14 0.90 8.70 2.32
C LEU A 14 2.36 8.46 1.99
N CYS A 15 3.26 8.54 2.97
CA CYS A 15 4.67 8.24 2.75
C CYS A 15 4.85 6.81 2.25
N VAL A 16 4.15 5.83 2.84
CA VAL A 16 4.17 4.44 2.38
C VAL A 16 3.43 4.26 1.04
N ARG A 17 2.30 4.94 0.83
CA ARG A 17 1.54 4.94 -0.44
C ARG A 17 2.32 5.55 -1.62
N PHE A 18 3.18 6.52 -1.37
CA PHE A 18 4.08 7.09 -2.39
C PHE A 18 5.16 6.10 -2.82
N LEU A 19 5.50 5.13 -1.97
CA LEU A 19 6.49 4.10 -2.31
C LEU A 19 5.89 2.93 -3.12
N CYS A 20 4.60 2.59 -2.95
CA CYS A 20 3.90 1.62 -3.81
C CYS A 20 2.47 2.12 -4.16
N PRO A 21 2.28 2.85 -5.29
CA PRO A 21 0.96 3.28 -5.77
C PRO A 21 0.18 2.08 -6.31
N GLY A 22 -0.74 1.54 -5.51
CA GLY A 22 -1.54 0.36 -5.87
C GLY A 22 -2.25 -0.33 -4.70
N CYS A 23 -1.97 0.09 -3.45
CA CYS A 23 -2.43 -0.62 -2.25
C CYS A 23 -3.92 -0.49 -1.86
N ASP A 24 -4.78 0.14 -2.65
CA ASP A 24 -6.20 0.29 -2.30
C ASP A 24 -7.06 -0.80 -2.96
N ASN A 25 -6.96 -2.04 -2.45
CA ASN A 25 -7.99 -3.06 -2.62
C ASN A 25 -8.76 -3.21 -1.29
N SER A 26 -9.70 -2.30 -1.05
CA SER A 26 -10.71 -2.50 -0.02
C SER A 26 -11.62 -3.67 -0.45
N PRO A 27 -11.84 -4.72 0.36
CA PRO A 27 -12.79 -5.76 0.01
C PRO A 27 -14.20 -5.17 0.13
N VAL A 28 -14.82 -4.84 -1.01
CA VAL A 28 -16.24 -4.50 -1.05
C VAL A 28 -17.01 -5.79 -0.73
N GLY A 29 -17.47 -5.90 0.51
CA GLY A 29 -18.25 -7.03 0.98
C GLY A 29 -19.55 -7.17 0.20
N LEU A 30 -19.57 -8.06 -0.79
CA LEU A 30 -20.78 -8.46 -1.48
C LEU A 30 -21.48 -9.54 -0.65
N ARG A 31 -22.48 -9.14 0.15
CA ARG A 31 -23.38 -10.08 0.83
C ARG A 31 -24.27 -10.75 -0.20
N ILE A 32 -23.95 -11.99 -0.57
CA ILE A 32 -24.77 -12.82 -1.43
C ILE A 32 -25.99 -13.30 -0.63
N PHE A 33 -27.17 -12.78 -0.96
CA PHE A 33 -28.43 -13.34 -0.51
C PHE A 33 -28.60 -14.74 -1.12
N SER A 34 -28.71 -15.73 -0.23
CA SER A 34 -29.08 -17.11 -0.56
C SER A 34 -30.48 -17.14 -1.20
N LEU A 35 -30.55 -17.33 -2.52
CA LEU A 35 -31.77 -17.75 -3.21
C LEU A 35 -31.65 -19.23 -3.60
N ARG A 36 -32.40 -20.06 -2.88
CA ARG A 36 -32.58 -21.50 -3.17
C ARG A 36 -33.42 -21.66 -4.44
N ILE A 37 -32.79 -22.05 -5.55
CA ILE A 37 -33.50 -22.67 -6.70
C ILE A 37 -32.63 -23.82 -7.23
N PRO A 38 -33.01 -25.09 -7.03
CA PRO A 38 -32.25 -26.24 -7.50
C PRO A 38 -32.71 -26.59 -8.91
N GLY A 39 -31.94 -26.24 -9.94
CA GLY A 39 -32.28 -26.68 -11.30
C GLY A 39 -31.43 -26.16 -12.46
N LEU A 40 -30.58 -25.15 -12.24
CA LEU A 40 -29.84 -24.49 -13.34
C LEU A 40 -28.33 -24.32 -13.03
N ILE A 41 -27.76 -25.24 -12.25
CA ILE A 41 -26.42 -25.02 -11.66
C ILE A 41 -25.26 -25.53 -12.54
N LEU A 42 -25.45 -26.39 -13.54
CA LEU A 42 -24.28 -26.96 -14.24
C LEU A 42 -23.81 -26.20 -15.49
N ALA A 43 -24.70 -25.54 -16.23
CA ALA A 43 -24.32 -24.81 -17.45
C ALA A 43 -23.86 -23.36 -17.18
N GLY A 44 -24.25 -22.76 -16.05
CA GLY A 44 -23.83 -21.40 -15.68
C GLY A 44 -22.41 -21.32 -15.12
N PHE A 45 -21.91 -22.39 -14.48
CA PHE A 45 -20.58 -22.39 -13.87
C PHE A 45 -19.42 -22.42 -14.87
N ILE A 46 -19.62 -23.00 -16.06
CA ILE A 46 -18.59 -23.07 -17.11
C ILE A 46 -18.48 -21.74 -17.89
N ALA A 47 -19.58 -20.98 -18.02
CA ALA A 47 -19.53 -19.64 -18.62
C ALA A 47 -18.93 -18.58 -17.66
N LEU A 48 -19.00 -18.80 -16.35
CA LEU A 48 -18.49 -17.86 -15.36
C LEU A 48 -16.96 -17.89 -15.20
N THR A 49 -16.29 -18.94 -15.66
CA THR A 49 -14.82 -19.08 -15.55
C THR A 49 -14.05 -18.48 -16.73
N ALA A 50 -14.70 -18.21 -17.86
CA ALA A 50 -14.08 -17.56 -19.03
C ALA A 50 -14.06 -16.02 -18.97
N ALA A 51 -14.77 -15.42 -18.01
CA ALA A 51 -14.82 -13.96 -17.83
C ALA A 51 -13.85 -13.43 -16.76
N TYR A 52 -13.11 -14.30 -16.07
CA TYR A 52 -12.06 -13.94 -15.10
C TYR A 52 -10.68 -13.83 -15.76
N GLY A 53 -10.62 -13.28 -16.97
CA GLY A 53 -9.38 -13.13 -17.70
C GLY A 53 -9.35 -11.80 -18.43
N GLU A 54 -8.99 -10.74 -17.71
CA GLU A 54 -8.13 -9.63 -18.13
C GLU A 54 -8.01 -8.67 -16.94
N GLU A 55 -6.80 -8.51 -16.39
CA GLU A 55 -6.48 -7.40 -15.47
C GLU A 55 -6.69 -6.09 -16.23
N THR A 56 -7.93 -5.60 -16.22
CA THR A 56 -8.24 -4.26 -16.69
C THR A 56 -7.75 -3.32 -15.59
N GLU A 57 -6.74 -2.52 -15.89
CA GLU A 57 -6.28 -1.46 -14.99
C GLU A 57 -7.48 -0.74 -14.37
N PRO A 58 -7.47 -0.52 -13.04
CA PRO A 58 -8.64 0.02 -12.36
C PRO A 58 -9.02 1.38 -12.98
N PRO A 59 -10.31 1.78 -13.00
CA PRO A 59 -10.77 2.97 -13.72
C PRO A 59 -10.03 4.27 -13.36
N TRP A 60 -9.45 4.35 -12.16
CA TRP A 60 -8.64 5.48 -11.70
C TRP A 60 -7.19 5.45 -12.21
N ALA A 61 -6.63 4.30 -12.61
CA ALA A 61 -5.25 4.19 -13.07
C ALA A 61 -5.01 5.09 -14.28
N ASN A 62 -5.93 5.05 -15.24
CA ASN A 62 -5.93 5.91 -16.43
C ASN A 62 -6.05 7.42 -16.12
N SER A 63 -6.55 7.80 -14.95
CA SER A 63 -6.64 9.21 -14.55
C SER A 63 -5.35 9.73 -13.89
N VAL A 64 -4.50 8.84 -13.39
CA VAL A 64 -3.21 9.18 -12.77
C VAL A 64 -2.01 8.89 -13.66
N THR A 65 -2.14 8.02 -14.67
CA THR A 65 -1.11 7.77 -15.67
C THR A 65 -1.28 8.73 -16.85
N THR A 66 -0.25 9.53 -17.16
CA THR A 66 -0.25 10.28 -18.41
C THR A 66 0.01 9.33 -19.57
N GLY A 67 -0.80 9.39 -20.63
CA GLY A 67 -0.57 8.64 -21.89
C GLY A 67 0.74 8.97 -22.64
N LYS A 68 1.63 9.76 -22.02
CA LYS A 68 2.98 10.09 -22.50
C LYS A 68 4.01 8.98 -22.21
N GLY A 69 3.59 7.88 -21.57
CA GLY A 69 4.46 6.78 -21.18
C GLY A 69 5.32 7.10 -19.95
N ALA A 70 6.17 6.16 -19.56
CA ALA A 70 7.09 6.33 -18.45
C ALA A 70 8.04 7.52 -18.73
N GLY A 71 8.22 8.39 -17.73
CA GLY A 71 9.20 9.47 -17.82
C GLY A 71 10.64 8.94 -17.94
N LYS A 72 11.56 9.78 -18.43
CA LYS A 72 13.00 9.44 -18.51
C LYS A 72 13.69 9.56 -17.14
N PHE A 73 13.12 8.94 -16.12
CA PHE A 73 13.71 8.91 -14.80
C PHE A 73 14.79 7.81 -14.75
N PRO A 74 15.94 8.07 -14.10
CA PRO A 74 16.87 6.99 -13.83
C PRO A 74 16.21 5.95 -12.91
N PRO A 75 16.62 4.68 -12.99
CA PRO A 75 16.12 3.65 -12.09
C PRO A 75 16.43 4.03 -10.64
N ALA A 76 15.54 3.64 -9.72
CA ALA A 76 15.71 3.91 -8.29
C ALA A 76 17.06 3.34 -7.82
N PRO A 77 17.89 4.11 -7.09
CA PRO A 77 19.18 3.61 -6.60
C PRO A 77 18.99 2.66 -5.41
N THR A 78 19.98 1.79 -5.16
CA THR A 78 20.07 1.07 -3.88
C THR A 78 20.48 2.07 -2.80
N VAL A 79 19.61 2.29 -1.81
CA VAL A 79 19.80 3.34 -0.79
C VAL A 79 19.20 2.94 0.55
N HIS A 80 19.76 3.51 1.62
CA HIS A 80 19.20 3.48 2.96
C HIS A 80 18.87 4.90 3.39
N LEU A 81 17.62 5.12 3.77
CA LEU A 81 17.06 6.43 4.11
C LEU A 81 16.54 6.38 5.54
N THR A 82 16.82 7.41 6.31
CA THR A 82 16.29 7.59 7.67
C THR A 82 15.51 8.88 7.71
N TYR A 83 14.25 8.79 8.12
CA TYR A 83 13.31 9.90 8.23
C TYR A 83 13.01 10.18 9.69
N ARG A 84 12.95 11.46 10.03
CA ARG A 84 12.50 11.96 11.33
C ARG A 84 11.37 12.94 11.09
N PHE A 85 10.20 12.60 11.63
CA PHE A 85 9.00 13.41 11.54
C PHE A 85 8.79 14.13 12.87
N GLY A 86 8.37 15.39 12.82
CA GLY A 86 8.20 16.18 14.03
C GLY A 86 7.64 17.56 13.76
N TRP A 87 7.30 18.26 14.83
CA TRP A 87 6.85 19.66 14.81
C TRP A 87 7.45 20.40 16.00
N SER A 88 7.72 21.69 15.86
CA SER A 88 8.18 22.56 16.95
C SER A 88 9.36 22.01 17.76
N GLY A 89 10.29 21.30 17.09
CA GLY A 89 11.47 20.69 17.74
C GLY A 89 11.20 19.35 18.43
N ILE A 90 9.97 18.86 18.44
CA ILE A 90 9.59 17.57 19.02
C ILE A 90 9.64 16.50 17.93
N THR A 91 10.43 15.44 18.15
CA THR A 91 10.41 14.25 17.28
C THR A 91 9.16 13.42 17.60
N ALA A 92 8.31 13.24 16.59
CA ALA A 92 7.03 12.57 16.69
C ALA A 92 7.05 11.14 16.17
N ALA A 93 7.84 10.88 15.13
CA ALA A 93 8.01 9.55 14.57
C ALA A 93 9.36 9.44 13.86
N GLU A 94 9.84 8.22 13.71
CA GLU A 94 11.03 7.89 12.93
C GLU A 94 10.71 6.74 11.98
N ALA A 95 11.37 6.72 10.83
CA ALA A 95 11.27 5.62 9.88
C ALA A 95 12.61 5.36 9.19
N GLU A 96 12.90 4.08 8.97
CA GLU A 96 14.00 3.62 8.14
C GLU A 96 13.43 2.98 6.88
N VAL A 97 14.00 3.33 5.73
CA VAL A 97 13.60 2.78 4.43
C VAL A 97 14.84 2.30 3.70
N ARG A 98 14.80 1.06 3.22
CA ARG A 98 15.86 0.42 2.44
C ARG A 98 15.31 0.05 1.08
N LEU A 99 15.97 0.54 0.04
CA LEU A 99 15.71 0.15 -1.33
C LEU A 99 16.90 -0.65 -1.83
N VAL A 100 16.64 -1.85 -2.33
CA VAL A 100 17.68 -2.76 -2.85
C VAL A 100 17.26 -3.21 -4.24
N ASN A 101 18.11 -2.92 -5.22
CA ASN A 101 17.92 -3.37 -6.60
C ASN A 101 18.72 -4.63 -6.85
N LYS A 102 18.06 -5.70 -7.30
CA LYS A 102 18.70 -6.96 -7.71
C LYS A 102 17.87 -7.67 -8.77
N ASP A 103 18.46 -8.36 -9.74
CA ASP A 103 17.77 -9.30 -10.64
C ASP A 103 16.46 -8.78 -11.29
N GLY A 104 16.48 -7.60 -11.92
CA GLY A 104 15.25 -7.03 -12.52
C GLY A 104 14.22 -6.40 -11.55
N ILE A 105 14.35 -6.65 -10.24
CA ILE A 105 13.41 -6.18 -9.21
C ILE A 105 14.00 -5.12 -8.27
N THR A 106 13.10 -4.39 -7.63
CA THR A 106 13.38 -3.45 -6.54
C THR A 106 12.68 -3.95 -5.29
N LYS A 107 13.46 -4.28 -4.26
CA LYS A 107 12.92 -4.60 -2.93
C LYS A 107 12.99 -3.35 -2.05
N THR A 108 11.83 -2.93 -1.56
CA THR A 108 11.66 -1.85 -0.60
C THR A 108 11.28 -2.45 0.74
N THR A 109 12.06 -2.14 1.78
CA THR A 109 11.75 -2.50 3.16
C THR A 109 11.68 -1.22 3.97
N ALA A 110 10.58 -0.98 4.66
CA ALA A 110 10.40 0.17 5.52
C ALA A 110 9.95 -0.27 6.90
N SER A 111 10.48 0.38 7.93
CA SER A 111 10.02 0.21 9.30
C SER A 111 9.97 1.58 9.96
N GLY A 112 8.99 1.82 10.81
CA GLY A 112 8.89 3.11 11.48
C GLY A 112 7.79 3.13 12.52
N GLY A 113 7.75 4.20 13.31
CA GLY A 113 6.74 4.32 14.33
C GLY A 113 6.79 5.64 15.06
N THR A 114 5.72 5.90 15.81
CA THR A 114 5.64 7.08 16.68
C THR A 114 6.53 6.91 17.91
N THR A 115 7.19 7.99 18.29
CA THR A 115 8.18 8.03 19.38
C THR A 115 7.85 9.13 20.40
N GLY A 116 8.42 9.02 21.60
CA GLY A 116 8.33 10.07 22.62
C GLY A 116 6.90 10.47 22.99
N PHE A 117 6.66 11.76 23.18
CA PHE A 117 5.36 12.29 23.58
C PHE A 117 4.25 12.02 22.57
N ALA A 118 4.57 12.05 21.26
CA ALA A 118 3.60 11.78 20.21
C ALA A 118 3.07 10.34 20.30
N ARG A 119 3.90 9.38 20.72
CA ARG A 119 3.49 7.98 20.92
C ARG A 119 2.44 7.82 22.01
N THR A 120 2.55 8.58 23.09
CA THR A 120 1.56 8.55 24.18
C THR A 120 0.18 9.01 23.71
N LEU A 121 0.15 9.96 22.79
CA LEU A 121 -1.10 10.42 22.19
C LEU A 121 -1.61 9.43 21.13
N PHE A 122 -0.71 8.94 20.27
CA PHE A 122 -1.03 8.10 19.12
C PHE A 122 0.06 7.05 18.90
N LYS A 123 -0.14 5.85 19.43
CA LYS A 123 0.74 4.70 19.16
C LYS A 123 0.49 4.19 17.74
N CYS A 124 1.54 4.16 16.93
CA CYS A 124 1.58 3.54 15.62
C CYS A 124 2.98 2.98 15.38
N ASP A 125 3.07 1.69 15.03
CA ASP A 125 4.28 1.05 14.51
C ASP A 125 3.93 0.44 13.16
N VAL A 126 4.79 0.59 12.16
CA VAL A 126 4.56 0.12 10.79
C VAL A 126 5.78 -0.64 10.31
N ASP A 127 5.56 -1.86 9.84
CA ASP A 127 6.53 -2.66 9.09
C ASP A 127 5.97 -2.84 7.67
N HIS A 128 6.80 -2.63 6.65
CA HIS A 128 6.39 -2.68 5.26
C HIS A 128 7.47 -3.32 4.39
N GLU A 129 7.06 -4.27 3.56
CA GLU A 129 7.86 -4.91 2.54
C GLU A 129 7.12 -4.82 1.20
N CYS A 130 7.79 -4.32 0.17
CA CYS A 130 7.25 -4.25 -1.18
C CYS A 130 8.33 -4.73 -2.16
N VAL A 131 7.97 -5.67 -3.04
CA VAL A 131 8.79 -6.08 -4.18
C VAL A 131 8.12 -5.56 -5.43
N SER A 132 8.83 -4.78 -6.22
CA SER A 132 8.32 -4.21 -7.47
C SER A 132 9.26 -4.48 -8.65
N GLN A 133 8.72 -4.40 -9.86
CA GLN A 133 9.53 -4.41 -11.08
C GLN A 133 10.39 -3.15 -11.14
N ARG A 134 11.67 -3.25 -11.54
CA ARG A 134 12.58 -2.09 -11.51
C ARG A 134 12.18 -0.98 -12.49
N GLU A 135 11.73 -1.36 -13.68
CA GLU A 135 11.48 -0.42 -14.78
C GLU A 135 10.12 0.27 -14.64
N SER A 136 9.10 -0.48 -14.27
CA SER A 136 7.72 0.01 -14.17
C SER A 136 7.33 0.43 -12.74
N LEU A 137 8.09 0.00 -11.72
CA LEU A 137 7.75 0.10 -10.30
C LEU A 137 6.39 -0.50 -9.93
N ILE A 138 5.81 -1.31 -10.83
CA ILE A 138 4.58 -2.03 -10.57
C ILE A 138 4.87 -3.04 -9.46
N PRO A 139 4.08 -3.03 -8.36
CA PRO A 139 4.27 -3.95 -7.27
C PRO A 139 3.92 -5.38 -7.70
N ILE A 140 4.78 -6.31 -7.30
CA ILE A 140 4.62 -7.76 -7.49
C ILE A 140 4.12 -8.39 -6.19
N HIS A 141 4.62 -7.90 -5.06
CA HIS A 141 4.26 -8.40 -3.74
C HIS A 141 4.34 -7.28 -2.71
N ILE A 142 3.33 -7.18 -1.85
CA ILE A 142 3.31 -6.20 -0.76
C ILE A 142 2.87 -6.90 0.53
N VAL A 143 3.57 -6.61 1.62
CA VAL A 143 3.18 -6.94 2.98
C VAL A 143 3.32 -5.68 3.83
N GLN A 144 2.27 -5.32 4.54
CA GLN A 144 2.27 -4.18 5.45
C GLN A 144 1.56 -4.54 6.74
N ASP A 145 2.27 -4.34 7.84
CA ASP A 145 1.79 -4.54 9.20
C ASP A 145 1.75 -3.20 9.92
N GLU A 146 0.55 -2.72 10.25
CA GLU A 146 0.34 -1.53 11.06
C GLU A 146 -0.18 -1.92 12.44
N LYS A 147 0.52 -1.52 13.49
CA LYS A 147 0.17 -1.77 14.89
C LYS A 147 -0.20 -0.46 15.57
N TYR A 148 -1.48 -0.33 15.87
CA TYR A 148 -2.03 0.81 16.59
C TYR A 148 -2.21 0.49 18.07
N ALA A 149 -2.61 1.49 18.86
CA ALA A 149 -2.94 1.28 20.28
C ALA A 149 -4.02 0.19 20.48
N ASN A 150 -5.06 0.20 19.64
CA ASN A 150 -6.27 -0.61 19.83
C ASN A 150 -6.50 -1.66 18.75
N GLN A 151 -5.69 -1.69 17.69
CA GLN A 151 -5.91 -2.57 16.55
C GLN A 151 -4.60 -2.86 15.83
N ASN A 152 -4.55 -4.00 15.15
CA ASN A 152 -3.51 -4.32 14.18
C ASN A 152 -4.17 -4.48 12.81
N VAL A 153 -3.54 -3.93 11.78
CA VAL A 153 -3.99 -4.02 10.39
C VAL A 153 -2.89 -4.70 9.60
N HIS A 154 -3.23 -5.82 8.98
CA HIS A 154 -2.34 -6.55 8.09
C HIS A 154 -2.89 -6.44 6.67
N THR A 155 -2.06 -5.97 5.75
CA THR A 155 -2.41 -5.79 4.34
C THR A 155 -1.40 -6.55 3.50
N THR A 156 -1.90 -7.41 2.61
CA THR A 156 -1.08 -8.14 1.63
C THR A 156 -1.67 -7.98 0.24
N ILE A 157 -0.79 -7.90 -0.76
CA ILE A 157 -1.14 -7.94 -2.19
C ILE A 157 -0.22 -8.94 -2.87
#